data_AF-A0AAE0VS52-F1
#
_entry.id   AF-A0AAE0VS52-F1
#
_cell.length_a   1.000
_cell.length_b   1.000
_cell.length_c   1.000
_cell.angle_alpha   90.00
_cell.angle_beta   90.00
_cell.angle_gamma   90.00
#
_symmetry.space_group_name_H-M   'P 1'
#
loop_
_entity.id
_entity.type
_entity.pdbx_description
1 polymer ?
#
loop_
_entity_poly.entity_id
_entity_poly.type
_entity_poly.pdbx_seq_one_letter_code
_entity_poly.pdbx_strand_id
1 'polypeptide(L)'
;MDTKFTNVPFYQIDNRANVETKFTNVPFYQIDIRANTDTNFINVPFNPIDIRANMDTKFTNVPFYQIDNRANVETKFTNVPFYPIDIRANMDTKFTNVPFYQTDNSVNTDTKFTNVPFYQTDNRVNTDTKFTNVPFYQIDIRANKDTKFTN
;
A
#
# COMPACT_ATOMS: atom_id res chain seq x y z
N MET A 1 -21.36 5.91 2.69
CA MET A 1 -22.15 5.06 1.77
C MET A 1 -21.29 3.84 1.50
N ASP A 2 -21.86 2.65 1.63
CA ASP A 2 -21.10 1.41 1.56
C ASP A 2 -21.44 0.69 0.27
N THR A 3 -20.42 0.41 -0.54
CA THR A 3 -20.61 -0.20 -1.86
C THR A 3 -19.82 -1.50 -1.97
N LYS A 4 -20.45 -2.56 -2.52
CA LYS A 4 -19.84 -3.89 -2.62
C LYS A 4 -19.93 -4.43 -4.05
N PHE A 5 -18.81 -4.92 -4.57
CA PHE A 5 -18.69 -5.50 -5.90
C PHE A 5 -18.13 -6.92 -5.81
N THR A 6 -18.78 -7.87 -6.50
CA THR A 6 -18.40 -9.29 -6.48
C THR A 6 -18.47 -9.88 -7.88
N ASN A 7 -17.40 -10.55 -8.31
CA ASN A 7 -17.29 -11.18 -9.63
C ASN A 7 -17.53 -10.20 -10.80
N VAL A 8 -17.10 -8.95 -10.64
CA VAL A 8 -17.18 -7.92 -11.68
C VAL A 8 -15.91 -7.98 -12.51
N PRO A 9 -15.97 -8.08 -13.86
CA PRO A 9 -14.77 -8.23 -14.69
C PRO A 9 -13.86 -6.98 -14.66
N PHE A 10 -14.48 -5.81 -14.61
CA PHE A 10 -13.81 -4.51 -14.59
C PHE A 10 -14.66 -3.52 -13.81
N TYR A 11 -14.03 -2.67 -13.00
CA TYR A 11 -14.72 -1.53 -12.41
C TYR A 11 -13.79 -0.32 -12.29
N GLN A 12 -14.35 0.88 -12.51
CA GLN A 12 -13.65 2.14 -12.39
C GLN A 12 -14.46 3.10 -11.52
N ILE A 13 -13.79 3.87 -10.67
CA ILE A 13 -14.42 4.93 -9.87
C ILE A 13 -13.63 6.24 -9.97
N ASP A 14 -14.37 7.34 -10.15
CA ASP A 14 -13.93 8.70 -9.83
C ASP A 14 -14.75 9.11 -8.61
N ASN A 15 -14.13 9.09 -7.43
CA ASN A 15 -14.83 9.36 -6.19
C ASN A 15 -14.50 10.74 -5.63
N ARG A 16 -15.56 11.55 -5.47
CA ARG A 16 -15.51 12.90 -4.90
C ARG A 16 -16.24 13.04 -3.57
N ALA A 17 -16.77 11.94 -3.03
CA ALA A 17 -17.46 11.90 -1.75
C ALA A 17 -16.85 10.84 -0.82
N ASN A 18 -17.11 10.95 0.48
CA ASN A 18 -16.65 9.95 1.43
C ASN A 18 -17.42 8.63 1.25
N VAL A 19 -16.73 7.55 0.95
CA VAL A 19 -17.32 6.24 0.61
C VAL A 19 -16.47 5.13 1.22
N GLU A 20 -17.14 4.07 1.69
CA GLU A 20 -16.52 2.79 1.96
C GLU A 20 -16.81 1.83 0.81
N THR A 21 -15.78 1.18 0.26
CA THR A 21 -15.95 0.26 -0.88
C THR A 21 -15.27 -1.08 -0.66
N LYS A 22 -15.90 -2.17 -1.10
CA LYS A 22 -15.33 -3.52 -1.06
C LYS A 22 -15.41 -4.22 -2.42
N PHE A 23 -14.29 -4.76 -2.87
CA PHE A 23 -14.14 -5.53 -4.10
C PHE A 23 -13.75 -6.98 -3.79
N THR A 24 -14.41 -7.94 -4.44
CA THR A 24 -14.09 -9.37 -4.32
C THR A 24 -14.12 -10.03 -5.69
N ASN A 25 -13.03 -10.69 -6.07
CA ASN A 25 -12.86 -11.35 -7.36
C ASN A 25 -13.11 -10.40 -8.54
N VAL A 26 -12.43 -9.25 -8.53
CA VAL A 26 -12.48 -8.26 -9.61
C VAL A 26 -11.14 -8.29 -10.34
N PRO A 27 -11.04 -8.86 -11.55
CA PRO A 27 -9.76 -9.04 -12.24
C PRO A 27 -8.98 -7.73 -12.43
N PHE A 28 -9.70 -6.65 -12.74
CA PHE A 28 -9.13 -5.34 -12.97
C PHE A 28 -9.98 -4.27 -12.30
N TYR A 29 -9.32 -3.33 -11.61
CA TYR A 29 -10.01 -2.19 -11.04
C TYR A 29 -9.15 -0.92 -11.02
N GLN A 30 -9.76 0.25 -11.19
CA GLN A 30 -9.08 1.55 -11.17
C GLN A 30 -9.80 2.59 -10.31
N ILE A 31 -9.02 3.36 -9.54
CA ILE A 31 -9.50 4.50 -8.73
C ILE A 31 -8.83 5.81 -9.13
N ASP A 32 -9.61 6.88 -9.16
CA ASP A 32 -9.20 8.26 -8.81
C ASP A 32 -9.99 8.72 -7.57
N ILE A 33 -9.30 9.02 -6.46
CA ILE A 33 -9.90 9.50 -5.21
C ILE A 33 -9.53 10.97 -4.95
N ARG A 34 -10.56 11.78 -4.69
CA ARG A 34 -10.43 13.19 -4.30
C ARG A 34 -11.13 13.55 -2.98
N ALA A 35 -11.62 12.55 -2.24
CA ALA A 35 -12.27 12.70 -0.92
C ALA A 35 -11.79 11.59 0.03
N ASN A 36 -12.14 11.67 1.32
CA ASN A 36 -11.66 10.66 2.28
C ASN A 36 -12.37 9.33 2.06
N THR A 37 -11.64 8.23 1.90
CA THR A 37 -12.25 6.94 1.52
C THR A 37 -11.58 5.75 2.19
N ASP A 38 -12.40 4.71 2.40
CA ASP A 38 -11.94 3.43 2.92
C ASP A 38 -12.22 2.33 1.87
N THR A 39 -11.21 1.56 1.48
CA THR A 39 -11.37 0.56 0.42
C THR A 39 -10.74 -0.79 0.76
N ASN A 40 -11.46 -1.89 0.47
CA ASN A 40 -11.00 -3.26 0.70
C ASN A 40 -11.00 -4.09 -0.59
N PHE A 41 -9.87 -4.68 -0.94
CA PHE A 41 -9.68 -5.54 -2.12
C PHE A 41 -9.36 -6.98 -1.73
N ILE A 42 -10.10 -7.94 -2.28
CA ILE A 42 -9.90 -9.38 -2.05
C ILE A 42 -9.85 -10.10 -3.39
N ASN A 43 -8.74 -10.79 -3.68
CA ASN A 43 -8.50 -11.50 -4.94
C ASN A 43 -8.69 -10.59 -6.16
N VAL A 44 -8.00 -9.45 -6.17
CA VAL A 44 -8.09 -8.44 -7.23
C VAL A 44 -6.71 -8.32 -7.87
N PRO A 45 -6.44 -9.00 -9.00
CA PRO A 45 -5.12 -9.17 -9.60
C PRO A 45 -4.37 -7.88 -9.94
N PHE A 46 -5.07 -6.87 -10.44
CA PHE A 46 -4.45 -5.67 -10.98
C PHE A 46 -5.23 -4.41 -10.61
N ASN A 47 -4.53 -3.46 -9.98
CA ASN A 47 -5.13 -2.25 -9.41
C ASN A 47 -4.20 -1.04 -9.56
N PRO A 48 -4.48 -0.08 -10.45
CA PRO A 48 -3.93 1.27 -10.36
C PRO A 48 -4.84 2.17 -9.51
N ILE A 49 -4.26 2.89 -8.54
CA ILE A 49 -4.97 3.85 -7.68
C ILE A 49 -4.22 5.19 -7.66
N ASP A 50 -4.90 6.29 -8.04
CA ASP A 50 -4.45 7.68 -7.88
C ASP A 50 -5.20 8.32 -6.70
N ILE A 51 -4.46 8.85 -5.73
CA ILE A 51 -5.01 9.38 -4.47
C ILE A 51 -4.58 10.84 -4.26
N ARG A 52 -5.58 11.72 -4.05
CA ARG A 52 -5.38 13.15 -3.75
C ARG A 52 -6.00 13.61 -2.43
N ALA A 53 -6.55 12.69 -1.63
CA ALA A 53 -7.15 12.93 -0.32
C ALA A 53 -6.80 11.79 0.65
N ASN A 54 -7.23 11.84 1.92
CA ASN A 54 -6.84 10.80 2.87
C ASN A 54 -7.52 9.45 2.54
N MET A 55 -6.81 8.34 2.70
CA MET A 55 -7.35 7.01 2.37
C MET A 55 -6.88 5.94 3.35
N ASP A 56 -7.76 5.02 3.78
CA ASP A 56 -7.37 3.70 4.34
C ASP A 56 -7.67 2.61 3.31
N THR A 57 -6.67 1.81 2.97
CA THR A 57 -6.83 0.72 1.99
C THR A 57 -6.32 -0.61 2.52
N LYS A 58 -7.06 -1.68 2.26
CA LYS A 58 -6.64 -3.06 2.58
C LYS A 58 -6.65 -3.94 1.34
N PHE A 59 -5.56 -4.68 1.14
CA PHE A 59 -5.38 -5.61 0.04
C PHE A 59 -5.10 -7.02 0.58
N THR A 60 -5.86 -8.00 0.08
CA THR A 60 -5.69 -9.42 0.40
C THR A 60 -5.62 -10.23 -0.88
N ASN A 61 -4.52 -10.98 -1.07
CA ASN A 61 -4.27 -11.80 -2.27
C ASN A 61 -4.32 -10.98 -3.57
N VAL A 62 -3.60 -9.86 -3.58
CA VAL A 62 -3.52 -8.95 -4.72
C VAL A 62 -2.11 -9.07 -5.31
N PRO A 63 -1.91 -9.81 -6.41
CA PRO A 63 -0.60 -10.08 -6.98
C PRO A 63 0.15 -8.81 -7.43
N PHE A 64 -0.57 -7.83 -7.98
CA PHE A 64 0.01 -6.61 -8.49
C PHE A 64 -0.84 -5.39 -8.13
N TYR A 65 -0.17 -4.32 -7.69
CA TYR A 65 -0.80 -3.08 -7.31
C TYR A 65 0.17 -1.91 -7.48
N GLN A 66 -0.34 -0.72 -7.82
CA GLN A 66 0.45 0.52 -7.92
C GLN A 66 -0.33 1.69 -7.31
N ILE A 67 0.33 2.48 -6.46
CA ILE A 67 -0.18 3.77 -5.96
C ILE A 67 0.64 4.92 -6.53
N ASP A 68 -0.05 5.96 -6.99
CA ASP A 68 0.46 7.34 -7.00
C ASP A 68 -0.33 8.14 -5.95
N ASN A 69 0.36 8.64 -4.91
CA ASN A 69 -0.30 9.31 -3.79
C ASN A 69 0.31 10.66 -3.44
N ARG A 70 -0.56 11.66 -3.25
CA ARG A 70 -0.23 13.03 -2.86
C ARG A 70 -0.86 13.50 -1.54
N ALA A 71 -1.45 12.60 -0.76
CA ALA A 71 -2.11 12.87 0.52
C ALA A 71 -1.77 11.82 1.61
N ASN A 72 -2.29 11.97 2.84
CA ASN A 72 -1.98 11.02 3.92
C ASN A 72 -2.72 9.69 3.70
N VAL A 73 -2.00 8.58 3.67
CA VAL A 73 -2.60 7.27 3.39
C VAL A 73 -2.18 6.24 4.43
N GLU A 74 -3.14 5.46 4.94
CA GLU A 74 -2.89 4.19 5.62
C GLU A 74 -3.12 3.04 4.63
N THR A 75 -2.21 2.08 4.57
CA THR A 75 -2.42 0.89 3.73
C THR A 75 -1.97 -0.40 4.41
N LYS A 76 -2.76 -1.46 4.22
CA LYS A 76 -2.47 -2.81 4.73
C LYS A 76 -2.45 -3.81 3.60
N PHE A 77 -1.39 -4.61 3.53
CA PHE A 77 -1.19 -5.66 2.53
C PHE A 77 -1.04 -7.02 3.18
N THR A 78 -1.77 -8.02 2.66
CA THR A 78 -1.69 -9.42 3.07
C THR A 78 -1.57 -10.31 1.84
N ASN A 79 -0.50 -11.12 1.78
CA ASN A 79 -0.21 -12.03 0.65
C ASN A 79 -0.12 -11.30 -0.69
N VAL A 80 0.67 -10.23 -0.74
CA VAL A 80 0.92 -9.42 -1.93
C VAL A 80 2.38 -9.64 -2.37
N PRO A 81 2.64 -10.34 -3.49
CA PRO A 81 3.98 -10.72 -3.92
C PRO A 81 4.81 -9.60 -4.53
N PHE A 82 4.20 -8.61 -5.15
CA PHE A 82 4.93 -7.51 -5.79
C PHE A 82 4.21 -6.18 -5.62
N TYR A 83 4.98 -5.14 -5.30
CA TYR A 83 4.41 -3.82 -5.01
C TYR A 83 5.39 -2.67 -5.23
N PRO A 84 5.21 -1.88 -6.31
CA PRO A 84 5.83 -0.57 -6.47
C PRO A 84 4.92 0.56 -5.92
N ILE A 85 5.51 1.49 -5.17
CA ILE A 85 4.85 2.73 -4.71
C ILE A 85 5.65 3.95 -5.17
N ASP A 86 4.95 4.99 -5.62
CA ASP A 86 5.49 6.36 -5.69
C ASP A 86 4.64 7.25 -4.76
N ILE A 87 5.28 7.85 -3.75
CA ILE A 87 4.59 8.60 -2.69
C ILE A 87 5.20 9.98 -2.54
N ARG A 88 4.32 11.00 -2.45
CA ARG A 88 4.69 12.42 -2.26
C ARG A 88 4.06 13.07 -1.01
N ALA A 89 3.53 12.28 -0.08
CA ALA A 89 2.99 12.72 1.23
C ALA A 89 3.21 11.67 2.34
N ASN A 90 2.80 11.94 3.59
CA ASN A 90 3.01 10.99 4.69
C ASN A 90 2.25 9.68 4.48
N MET A 91 2.86 8.54 4.79
CA MET A 91 2.22 7.23 4.63
C MET A 91 2.51 6.29 5.78
N ASP A 92 1.46 5.60 6.24
CA ASP A 92 1.53 4.52 7.21
C ASP A 92 1.23 3.19 6.51
N THR A 93 2.21 2.30 6.42
CA THR A 93 2.02 1.03 5.69
C THR A 93 2.32 -0.21 6.53
N LYS A 94 1.51 -1.25 6.38
CA LYS A 94 1.68 -2.55 7.02
C LYS A 94 1.69 -3.67 5.99
N PHE A 95 2.72 -4.49 6.01
CA PHE A 95 2.89 -5.65 5.13
C PHE A 95 2.90 -6.94 5.92
N THR A 96 2.18 -7.96 5.44
CA THR A 96 2.17 -9.31 6.01
C THR A 96 2.27 -10.35 4.90
N ASN A 97 3.24 -11.26 5.01
CA ASN A 97 3.50 -12.32 4.03
C ASN A 97 3.74 -11.77 2.62
N VAL A 98 4.71 -10.86 2.51
CA VAL A 98 5.12 -10.24 1.24
C VAL A 98 6.50 -10.79 0.88
N PRO A 99 6.62 -11.70 -0.09
CA PRO A 99 7.89 -12.29 -0.50
C PRO A 99 9.00 -11.28 -0.81
N PHE A 100 8.65 -10.20 -1.50
CA PHE A 100 9.59 -9.19 -1.98
C PHE A 100 8.97 -7.80 -1.87
N TYR A 101 9.73 -6.86 -1.31
CA TYR A 101 9.33 -5.45 -1.25
C TYR A 101 10.47 -4.53 -1.69
N GLN A 102 10.16 -3.56 -2.55
CA GLN A 102 11.07 -2.51 -2.99
C GLN A 102 10.35 -1.15 -3.00
N THR A 103 10.97 -0.11 -2.44
CA THR A 103 10.42 1.26 -2.46
C THR A 103 11.50 2.32 -2.62
N ASP A 104 11.13 3.44 -3.24
CA ASP A 104 11.92 4.69 -3.31
C ASP A 104 11.05 5.84 -2.78
N ASN A 105 11.30 6.27 -1.54
CA ASN A 105 10.48 7.30 -0.90
C ASN A 105 11.22 8.63 -0.76
N SER A 106 10.53 9.70 -1.15
CA SER A 106 10.97 11.09 -0.99
C SER A 106 10.24 11.84 0.14
N VAL A 107 9.39 11.14 0.90
CA VAL A 107 8.53 11.69 1.98
C VAL A 107 8.50 10.82 3.23
N ASN A 108 8.10 11.39 4.37
CA ASN A 108 8.13 10.67 5.65
C ASN A 108 7.18 9.47 5.63
N THR A 109 7.65 8.32 6.08
CA THR A 109 6.85 7.09 6.10
C THR A 109 7.06 6.28 7.37
N ASP A 110 5.97 5.75 7.93
CA ASP A 110 5.98 4.76 8.99
C ASP A 110 5.59 3.40 8.42
N THR A 111 6.51 2.44 8.47
CA THR A 111 6.29 1.13 7.82
C THR A 111 6.52 -0.03 8.76
N LYS A 112 5.64 -1.04 8.69
CA LYS A 112 5.76 -2.30 9.44
C LYS A 112 5.76 -3.49 8.49
N PHE A 113 6.74 -4.37 8.63
CA PHE A 113 6.88 -5.60 7.86
C PHE A 113 6.78 -6.82 8.78
N THR A 114 5.97 -7.79 8.39
CA THR A 114 5.86 -9.10 9.06
C THR A 114 5.98 -10.21 8.02
N ASN A 115 6.90 -11.15 8.23
CA ASN A 115 7.16 -12.29 7.32
C ASN A 115 7.46 -11.82 5.89
N VAL A 116 8.50 -11.00 5.75
CA VAL A 116 8.98 -10.49 4.47
C VAL A 116 10.37 -11.05 4.24
N PRO A 117 10.54 -12.10 3.41
CA PRO A 117 11.84 -12.72 3.15
C PRO A 117 12.90 -11.73 2.65
N PHE A 118 12.51 -10.79 1.79
CA PHE A 118 13.43 -9.82 1.20
C PHE A 118 12.84 -8.41 1.19
N TYR A 119 13.60 -7.45 1.74
CA TYR A 119 13.27 -6.03 1.77
C TYR A 119 14.38 -5.17 1.16
N GLN A 120 14.04 -4.25 0.26
CA GLN A 120 14.97 -3.24 -0.26
C GLN A 120 14.34 -1.84 -0.25
N THR A 121 15.11 -0.81 0.11
CA THR A 121 14.64 0.59 0.06
C THR A 121 15.78 1.57 -0.22
N ASP A 122 15.47 2.64 -0.96
CA ASP A 122 16.27 3.87 -1.08
C ASP A 122 15.40 5.06 -0.62
N ASN A 123 15.66 5.64 0.55
CA ASN A 123 14.86 6.77 1.05
C ASN A 123 15.70 8.02 1.29
N ARG A 124 15.18 9.18 0.88
CA ARG A 124 15.90 10.47 1.01
C ARG A 124 15.51 11.28 2.25
N VAL A 125 14.64 10.76 3.10
CA VAL A 125 13.95 11.48 4.18
C VAL A 125 13.70 10.60 5.42
N ASN A 126 13.07 11.17 6.45
CA ASN A 126 12.89 10.48 7.73
C ASN A 126 11.94 9.29 7.59
N THR A 127 12.35 8.14 8.12
CA THR A 127 11.51 6.92 8.08
C THR A 127 11.58 6.16 9.40
N ASP A 128 10.42 5.73 9.88
CA ASP A 128 10.29 4.83 11.02
C ASP A 128 9.87 3.45 10.52
N THR A 129 10.76 2.46 10.63
CA THR A 129 10.51 1.12 10.07
C THR A 129 10.63 0.03 11.13
N LYS A 130 9.64 -0.86 11.20
CA LYS A 130 9.67 -2.04 12.09
C LYS A 130 9.60 -3.32 11.26
N PHE A 131 10.47 -4.26 11.58
CA PHE A 131 10.56 -5.55 10.92
C PHE A 131 10.31 -6.67 11.92
N THR A 132 9.50 -7.64 11.53
CA THR A 132 9.25 -8.90 12.24
C THR A 132 9.46 -10.06 11.27
N ASN A 133 10.38 -10.98 11.55
CA ASN A 133 10.70 -12.11 10.66
C ASN A 133 11.10 -11.69 9.23
N VAL A 134 12.13 -10.85 9.13
CA VAL A 134 12.71 -10.39 7.85
C VAL A 134 14.19 -10.80 7.76
N PRO A 135 14.50 -11.94 7.12
CA PRO A 135 15.85 -12.51 7.12
C PRO A 135 16.84 -11.73 6.24
N PHE A 136 16.39 -11.10 5.15
CA PHE A 136 17.25 -10.35 4.24
C PHE A 136 16.72 -8.92 4.03
N TYR A 137 17.58 -7.93 4.26
CA TYR A 137 17.25 -6.52 4.03
C TYR A 137 18.44 -5.74 3.46
N GLN A 138 18.15 -4.79 2.57
CA GLN A 138 19.08 -3.78 2.07
C GLN A 138 18.45 -2.40 2.21
N ILE A 139 19.16 -1.47 2.85
CA ILE A 139 18.60 -0.15 3.18
C ILE A 139 19.62 0.92 2.85
N ASP A 140 19.30 1.79 1.90
CA ASP A 140 20.01 3.04 1.62
C ASP A 140 19.14 4.21 2.09
N ILE A 141 19.61 5.02 3.05
CA ILE A 141 18.85 6.14 3.61
C ILE A 141 19.76 7.36 3.79
N ARG A 142 19.30 8.53 3.31
CA ARG A 142 20.07 9.79 3.34
C ARG A 142 19.66 10.77 4.46
N ALA A 143 18.72 10.40 5.34
CA ALA A 143 18.21 11.24 6.45
C ALA A 143 18.03 10.44 7.78
N ASN A 144 17.36 11.01 8.79
CA ASN A 144 17.20 10.39 10.12
C ASN A 144 16.30 9.14 10.09
N LYS A 145 16.59 8.14 10.94
CA LYS A 145 15.92 6.84 10.93
C LYS A 145 15.73 6.29 12.34
N ASP A 146 14.52 5.84 12.67
CA ASP A 146 14.31 4.82 13.73
C ASP A 146 13.98 3.50 13.03
N THR A 147 14.77 2.46 13.28
CA THR A 147 14.47 1.13 12.74
C THR A 147 14.69 0.04 13.76
N LYS A 148 13.66 -0.81 13.88
CA LYS A 148 13.59 -1.87 14.87
C LYS A 148 13.39 -3.20 14.18
N PHE A 149 14.19 -4.18 14.57
CA PHE A 149 14.06 -5.56 14.12
C PHE A 149 13.66 -6.43 15.30
N THR A 150 12.66 -7.27 15.06
CA THR A 150 12.22 -8.34 15.94
C THR A 150 12.24 -9.62 15.12
N ASN A 151 12.69 -10.72 15.71
CA ASN A 151 12.54 -12.04 15.12
C ASN A 151 11.25 -12.65 15.66
#